data_AF-W4F806-F1
#
_entry.id   AF-W4F806-F1
#
_cell.length_a   1.000
_cell.length_b   1.000
_cell.length_c   1.000
_cell.angle_alpha   90.00
_cell.angle_beta   90.00
_cell.angle_gamma   90.00
#
_symmetry.space_group_name_H-M   'P 1'
#
loop_
_entity.id
_entity.type
_entity.pdbx_description
1 polymer ?
#
loop_
_entity_poly.entity_id
_entity_poly.type
_entity_poly.pdbx_seq_one_letter_code
_entity_poly.pdbx_strand_id
1 'polypeptide(L)'
;MGIVAVIGGQFYGWNESFSVGFAPFFLAFVMMGAAYIIYVACVSEVGGKVPGGSYGLARAVLGFYPGFLLSSLELLEYTSFASVSVLYVTEFATTFFNWNEDYQPILWLLFYAVFIFILESRGKYVWWFMLVFVVLCLAPTVLFVCGSLSYVNFQANAILVDDATNETTWATGDISSAFFGILPSTTVGFAGVESLTVVTGFVKDPAVAVPKGTVAAVWTLFVSNIALILVLASLPPGLATTSTDEYFLDRGLSLGLGMSSGLSEWLMMPAQMGMAFGFFIPYARLTQAMADSNLLPSCLRLKGQPNTGRAMIVASGFGYLICLVSFYSPKFKQTLQNISILAGTICYAGQTLGFVMLRTTYKIDTAGYTSPYGLVGAYYVWVVFLCLFVSIAG
;
A
#
# COMPACT_ATOMS: atom_id res chain seq x y z
N MET A 1 -2.80 -0.03 12.07
CA MET A 1 -2.03 -1.02 11.29
C MET A 1 -2.38 -0.98 9.82
N GLY A 2 -3.55 -1.45 9.38
CA GLY A 2 -3.92 -1.41 7.95
C GLY A 2 -3.77 -0.02 7.30
N ILE A 3 -4.28 1.04 7.94
CA ILE A 3 -4.10 2.42 7.47
C ILE A 3 -2.62 2.81 7.45
N VAL A 4 -1.90 2.57 8.55
CA VAL A 4 -0.48 2.94 8.71
C VAL A 4 0.40 2.28 7.64
N ALA A 5 0.10 1.02 7.27
CA ALA A 5 0.85 0.29 6.25
C ALA A 5 0.66 0.84 4.83
N VAL A 6 -0.40 1.59 4.55
CA VAL A 6 -0.77 1.94 3.17
C VAL A 6 -0.84 3.46 2.93
N ILE A 7 -1.10 4.25 3.97
CA ILE A 7 -1.35 5.70 3.85
C ILE A 7 -0.19 6.46 3.19
N GLY A 8 1.06 5.99 3.34
CA GLY A 8 2.21 6.57 2.64
C GLY A 8 2.06 6.57 1.12
N GLY A 9 1.40 5.55 0.54
CA GLY A 9 1.13 5.47 -0.89
C GLY A 9 0.11 6.51 -1.40
N GLN A 10 -0.65 7.17 -0.53
CA GLN A 10 -1.59 8.23 -0.93
C GLN A 10 -0.90 9.57 -1.20
N PHE A 11 0.37 9.73 -0.84
CA PHE A 11 1.03 11.03 -0.85
C PHE A 11 2.04 11.22 -1.99
N TYR A 12 2.27 10.20 -2.83
CA TYR A 12 3.34 10.20 -3.82
C TYR A 12 3.00 9.44 -5.11
N GLY A 13 3.53 9.92 -6.23
CA GLY A 13 3.68 9.19 -7.51
C GLY A 13 2.41 9.03 -8.36
N TRP A 14 1.22 9.06 -7.78
CA TRP A 14 -0.01 8.87 -8.57
C TRP A 14 -0.48 10.13 -9.31
N ASN A 15 0.02 11.31 -8.95
CA ASN A 15 -0.31 12.58 -9.61
C ASN A 15 0.13 12.63 -11.07
N GLU A 16 1.20 11.91 -11.44
CA GLU A 16 1.66 11.78 -12.84
C GLU A 16 0.54 11.29 -13.78
N SER A 17 -0.40 10.50 -13.25
CA SER A 17 -1.57 10.02 -14.00
C SER A 17 -2.56 11.12 -14.36
N PHE A 18 -2.46 12.33 -13.79
CA PHE A 18 -3.26 13.47 -14.27
C PHE A 18 -2.81 14.00 -15.63
N SER A 19 -1.65 13.58 -16.14
CA SER A 19 -1.23 13.89 -17.51
C SER A 19 -2.22 13.41 -18.57
N VAL A 20 -2.97 12.33 -18.30
CA VAL A 20 -4.06 11.84 -19.18
C VAL A 20 -5.43 12.44 -18.87
N GLY A 21 -5.52 13.28 -17.83
CA GLY A 21 -6.72 14.01 -17.44
C GLY A 21 -7.39 13.50 -16.16
N PHE A 22 -8.24 14.34 -15.57
CA PHE A 22 -8.93 14.02 -14.32
C PHE A 22 -9.95 12.88 -14.48
N ALA A 23 -10.75 12.91 -15.55
CA ALA A 23 -11.83 11.93 -15.74
C ALA A 23 -11.34 10.47 -15.85
N PRO A 24 -10.35 10.12 -16.70
CA PRO A 24 -9.87 8.74 -16.79
C PRO A 24 -9.25 8.27 -15.47
N PHE A 25 -8.46 9.13 -14.81
CA PHE A 25 -7.86 8.80 -13.52
C PHE A 25 -8.91 8.56 -12.44
N PHE A 26 -9.88 9.46 -12.28
CA PHE A 26 -10.93 9.31 -11.27
C PHE A 26 -11.77 8.05 -11.48
N LEU A 27 -12.13 7.73 -12.73
CA LEU A 27 -12.90 6.53 -13.04
C LEU A 27 -12.10 5.25 -12.75
N ALA A 28 -10.84 5.18 -13.19
CA ALA A 28 -9.94 4.06 -12.90
C ALA A 28 -9.73 3.88 -11.40
N PHE A 29 -9.58 4.99 -10.67
CA PHE A 29 -9.45 4.99 -9.22
C PHE A 29 -10.70 4.44 -8.52
N VAL A 30 -11.90 4.88 -8.89
CA VAL A 30 -13.15 4.37 -8.30
C VAL A 30 -13.32 2.88 -8.56
N MET A 31 -13.00 2.44 -9.79
CA MET A 31 -13.02 1.03 -10.16
C MET A 31 -12.05 0.20 -9.30
N MET A 32 -10.80 0.66 -9.14
CA MET A 32 -9.78 0.02 -8.32
C MET A 32 -10.14 0.01 -6.83
N GLY A 33 -10.61 1.14 -6.31
CA GLY A 33 -11.06 1.26 -4.92
C GLY A 33 -12.23 0.33 -4.60
N ALA A 34 -13.20 0.21 -5.51
CA ALA A 34 -14.27 -0.79 -5.38
C ALA A 34 -13.71 -2.22 -5.38
N ALA A 35 -12.70 -2.51 -6.21
CA ALA A 35 -12.07 -3.84 -6.24
C ALA A 35 -11.40 -4.15 -4.90
N TYR A 36 -10.65 -3.20 -4.32
CA TYR A 36 -10.03 -3.38 -3.01
C TYR A 36 -11.05 -3.51 -1.87
N ILE A 37 -12.14 -2.75 -1.88
CA ILE A 37 -13.21 -2.87 -0.88
C ILE A 37 -13.83 -4.27 -0.92
N ILE A 38 -14.16 -4.76 -2.12
CA ILE A 38 -14.74 -6.08 -2.32
C ILE A 38 -13.74 -7.17 -1.96
N TYR A 39 -12.50 -7.05 -2.42
CA TYR A 39 -11.39 -7.94 -2.13
C TYR A 39 -11.19 -8.10 -0.62
N VAL A 40 -11.01 -6.98 0.09
CA VAL A 40 -10.82 -6.96 1.54
C VAL A 40 -12.02 -7.56 2.26
N ALA A 41 -13.25 -7.30 1.80
CA ALA A 41 -14.43 -7.94 2.37
C ALA A 41 -14.40 -9.46 2.18
N CYS A 42 -14.03 -9.97 1.01
CA CYS A 42 -13.87 -11.40 0.75
C CYS A 42 -12.80 -12.03 1.64
N VAL A 43 -11.60 -11.43 1.70
CA VAL A 43 -10.51 -11.97 2.53
C VAL A 43 -10.82 -11.85 4.01
N SER A 44 -11.51 -10.80 4.45
CA SER A 44 -11.91 -10.62 5.85
C SER A 44 -12.83 -11.72 6.36
N GLU A 45 -13.70 -12.29 5.52
CA GLU A 45 -14.51 -13.46 5.90
C GLU A 45 -13.65 -14.68 6.27
N VAL A 46 -12.42 -14.75 5.79
CA VAL A 46 -11.57 -15.92 5.90
C VAL A 46 -10.35 -15.69 6.81
N GLY A 47 -9.72 -14.51 6.73
CA GLY A 47 -8.43 -14.20 7.33
C GLY A 47 -8.41 -14.20 8.86
N GLY A 48 -9.55 -13.95 9.51
CA GLY A 48 -9.66 -14.05 10.97
C GLY A 48 -9.84 -15.48 11.50
N LYS A 49 -10.04 -16.46 10.62
CA LYS A 49 -10.50 -17.82 10.98
C LYS A 49 -9.44 -18.89 10.75
N VAL A 50 -8.40 -18.61 9.96
CA VAL A 50 -7.34 -19.56 9.63
C VAL A 50 -6.03 -19.19 10.34
N PRO A 51 -5.42 -20.11 11.13
CA PRO A 51 -4.10 -19.89 11.70
C PRO A 51 -3.06 -19.62 10.60
N GLY A 52 -2.27 -18.56 10.75
CA GLY A 52 -1.29 -18.14 9.74
C GLY A 52 -1.83 -17.19 8.67
N GLY A 53 -3.09 -16.73 8.78
CA GLY A 53 -3.64 -15.69 7.90
C GLY A 53 -3.81 -16.12 6.44
N SER A 54 -3.49 -15.23 5.51
CA SER A 54 -3.49 -15.45 4.06
C SER A 54 -2.67 -16.68 3.64
N TYR A 55 -1.45 -16.85 4.19
CA TYR A 55 -0.61 -18.04 3.99
C TYR A 55 -1.34 -19.33 4.37
N GLY A 56 -1.91 -19.36 5.57
CA GLY A 56 -2.60 -20.53 6.10
C GLY A 56 -3.80 -20.92 5.24
N LEU A 57 -4.55 -19.91 4.78
CA LEU A 57 -5.68 -20.09 3.87
C LEU A 57 -5.23 -20.66 2.53
N ALA A 58 -4.27 -20.01 1.86
CA ALA A 58 -3.80 -20.43 0.56
C ALA A 58 -3.30 -21.88 0.60
N ARG A 59 -2.56 -22.26 1.65
CA ARG A 59 -2.09 -23.63 1.85
C ARG A 59 -3.21 -24.64 2.10
N ALA A 60 -4.21 -24.27 2.91
CA ALA A 60 -5.31 -25.16 3.26
C ALA A 60 -6.26 -25.42 2.07
N VAL A 61 -6.45 -24.43 1.20
CA VAL A 61 -7.46 -24.46 0.13
C VAL A 61 -6.86 -24.79 -1.24
N LEU A 62 -5.71 -24.21 -1.57
CA LEU A 62 -5.06 -24.41 -2.89
C LEU A 62 -3.97 -25.50 -2.87
N GLY A 63 -3.61 -25.97 -1.68
CA GLY A 63 -2.57 -26.97 -1.48
C GLY A 63 -1.18 -26.39 -1.27
N PHE A 64 -0.20 -27.30 -1.10
CA PHE A 64 1.13 -26.94 -0.62
C PHE A 64 1.92 -26.05 -1.60
N TYR A 65 1.99 -26.42 -2.89
CA TYR A 65 2.81 -25.70 -3.87
C TYR A 65 2.25 -24.32 -4.23
N PRO A 66 0.95 -24.15 -4.56
CA PRO A 66 0.37 -22.82 -4.76
C PRO A 66 0.45 -21.96 -3.50
N GLY A 67 0.23 -22.55 -2.31
CA GLY A 67 0.41 -21.86 -1.04
C GLY A 67 1.83 -21.31 -0.86
N PHE A 68 2.87 -22.10 -1.15
CA PHE A 68 4.26 -21.64 -1.09
C PHE A 68 4.56 -20.49 -2.06
N LEU A 69 4.09 -20.59 -3.30
CA LEU A 69 4.32 -19.55 -4.31
C LEU A 69 3.65 -18.22 -3.92
N LEU A 70 2.36 -18.26 -3.58
CA LEU A 70 1.61 -17.08 -3.17
C LEU A 70 2.24 -16.41 -1.95
N SER A 71 2.73 -17.19 -1.01
CA SER A 71 3.35 -16.66 0.20
C SER A 71 4.73 -16.07 -0.04
N SER A 72 5.47 -16.58 -1.02
CA SER A 72 6.72 -15.98 -1.45
C SER A 72 6.48 -14.66 -2.17
N LEU A 73 5.42 -14.57 -2.98
CA LEU A 73 4.99 -13.33 -3.63
C LEU A 73 4.47 -12.30 -2.62
N GLU A 74 3.69 -12.72 -1.63
CA GLU A 74 3.19 -11.86 -0.55
C GLU A 74 4.34 -11.36 0.34
N LEU A 75 5.33 -12.22 0.61
CA LEU A 75 6.55 -11.79 1.31
C LEU A 75 7.34 -10.77 0.47
N LEU A 76 7.46 -10.99 -0.83
CA LEU A 76 8.09 -10.05 -1.75
C LEU A 76 7.35 -8.71 -1.78
N GLU A 77 6.02 -8.72 -1.87
CA GLU A 77 5.17 -7.54 -1.84
C GLU A 77 5.42 -6.70 -0.57
N TYR A 78 5.27 -7.30 0.61
CA TYR A 78 5.41 -6.58 1.88
C TYR A 78 6.84 -6.07 2.11
N THR A 79 7.85 -6.86 1.76
CA THR A 79 9.24 -6.43 1.92
C THR A 79 9.63 -5.36 0.91
N SER A 80 9.13 -5.44 -0.32
CA SER A 80 9.39 -4.43 -1.36
C SER A 80 8.70 -3.11 -1.06
N PHE A 81 7.43 -3.10 -0.62
CA PHE A 81 6.75 -1.87 -0.20
C PHE A 81 7.42 -1.22 1.01
N ALA A 82 7.88 -2.02 1.97
CA ALA A 82 8.70 -1.51 3.06
C ALA A 82 9.98 -0.86 2.52
N SER A 83 10.69 -1.50 1.59
CA SER A 83 11.90 -0.95 0.96
C SER A 83 11.65 0.33 0.18
N VAL A 84 10.57 0.43 -0.61
CA VAL A 84 10.17 1.65 -1.33
C VAL A 84 10.04 2.81 -0.35
N SER A 85 9.35 2.58 0.76
CA SER A 85 9.18 3.58 1.80
C SER A 85 10.51 3.98 2.48
N VAL A 86 11.39 3.01 2.77
CA VAL A 86 12.73 3.30 3.31
C VAL A 86 13.56 4.14 2.34
N LEU A 87 13.52 3.82 1.04
CA LEU A 87 14.20 4.59 0.00
C LEU A 87 13.73 6.05 -0.01
N TYR A 88 12.41 6.27 -0.05
CA TYR A 88 11.82 7.63 -0.01
C TYR A 88 12.25 8.42 1.23
N VAL A 89 12.17 7.82 2.42
CA VAL A 89 12.54 8.50 3.68
C VAL A 89 14.01 8.93 3.66
N THR A 90 14.90 8.07 3.18
CA THR A 90 16.33 8.40 3.14
C THR A 90 16.70 9.36 2.03
N GLU A 91 16.05 9.29 0.87
CA GLU A 91 16.25 10.22 -0.24
C GLU A 91 15.83 11.63 0.19
N PHE A 92 14.66 11.74 0.83
CA PHE A 92 14.23 12.98 1.47
C PHE A 92 15.27 13.50 2.47
N ALA A 93 15.76 12.65 3.38
CA ALA A 93 16.75 13.08 4.37
C ALA A 93 18.07 13.55 3.72
N THR A 94 18.57 12.83 2.72
CA THR A 94 19.82 13.22 2.03
C THR A 94 19.65 14.52 1.26
N THR A 95 18.52 14.72 0.58
CA THR A 95 18.23 15.94 -0.18
C THR A 95 18.03 17.13 0.76
N PHE A 96 17.24 16.98 1.83
CA PHE A 96 16.93 18.06 2.76
C PHE A 96 18.16 18.53 3.54
N PHE A 97 19.00 17.60 4.02
CA PHE A 97 20.23 17.95 4.75
C PHE A 97 21.45 18.17 3.84
N ASN A 98 21.29 18.05 2.52
CA ASN A 98 22.36 18.16 1.53
C ASN A 98 23.56 17.23 1.84
N TRP A 99 23.25 15.98 2.21
CA TRP A 99 24.25 14.93 2.47
C TRP A 99 24.64 14.21 1.18
N ASN A 100 25.82 13.60 1.16
CA ASN A 100 26.23 12.75 0.04
C ASN A 100 25.30 11.51 -0.05
N GLU A 101 24.80 11.22 -1.26
CA GLU A 101 23.97 10.06 -1.59
C GLU A 101 24.66 8.72 -1.26
N ASP A 102 26.00 8.67 -1.24
CA ASP A 102 26.77 7.48 -0.85
C ASP A 102 26.48 7.01 0.60
N TYR A 103 25.89 7.87 1.43
CA TYR A 103 25.49 7.53 2.80
C TYR A 103 24.13 6.83 2.90
N GLN A 104 23.33 6.77 1.82
CA GLN A 104 22.01 6.14 1.85
C GLN A 104 22.01 4.69 2.37
N PRO A 105 22.96 3.81 2.02
CA PRO A 105 23.02 2.46 2.59
C PRO A 105 23.12 2.42 4.11
N ILE A 106 23.90 3.34 4.70
CA ILE A 106 24.05 3.44 6.15
C ILE A 106 22.75 3.93 6.78
N LEU A 107 22.07 4.87 6.13
CA LEU A 107 20.78 5.40 6.59
C LEU A 107 19.68 4.32 6.54
N TRP A 108 19.63 3.47 5.51
CA TRP A 108 18.69 2.33 5.48
C TRP A 108 18.96 1.36 6.61
N LEU A 109 20.23 1.02 6.86
CA LEU A 109 20.60 0.11 7.95
C LEU A 109 20.17 0.68 9.29
N LEU A 110 20.42 1.98 9.53
CA LEU A 110 19.99 2.68 10.73
C LEU A 110 18.46 2.68 10.85
N PHE A 111 17.74 2.96 9.75
CA PHE A 111 16.28 2.93 9.72
C PHE A 111 15.74 1.57 10.15
N TYR A 112 16.17 0.49 9.48
CA TYR A 112 15.74 -0.87 9.84
C TYR A 112 16.08 -1.20 11.29
N ALA A 113 17.30 -0.89 11.75
CA ALA A 113 17.73 -1.17 13.12
C ALA A 113 16.87 -0.44 14.17
N VAL A 114 16.60 0.85 13.97
CA VAL A 114 15.79 1.66 14.89
C VAL A 114 14.35 1.16 14.94
N PHE A 115 13.73 0.90 13.78
CA PHE A 115 12.33 0.47 13.74
C PHE A 115 12.14 -0.97 14.25
N ILE A 116 13.08 -1.88 13.97
CA ILE A 116 13.09 -3.21 14.60
C ILE A 116 13.20 -3.08 16.12
N PHE A 117 14.10 -2.23 16.62
CA PHE A 117 14.26 -2.01 18.06
C PHE A 117 12.97 -1.48 18.71
N ILE A 118 12.29 -0.55 18.05
CA ILE A 118 11.00 -0.03 18.51
C ILE A 118 9.95 -1.15 18.56
N LEU A 119 9.88 -2.01 17.53
CA LEU A 119 8.89 -3.09 17.45
C LEU A 119 9.14 -4.23 18.45
N GLU A 120 10.40 -4.54 18.75
CA GLU A 120 10.77 -5.52 19.77
C GLU A 120 10.64 -4.98 21.22
N SER A 121 10.37 -3.68 21.38
CA SER A 121 10.13 -3.08 22.69
C SER A 121 8.81 -3.55 23.32
N ARG A 122 8.63 -3.30 24.62
CA ARG A 122 7.45 -3.80 25.36
C ARG A 122 6.14 -3.34 24.70
N GLY A 123 5.26 -4.30 24.40
CA GLY A 123 4.03 -4.07 23.62
C GLY A 123 3.13 -2.93 24.09
N LYS A 124 3.11 -2.59 25.39
CA LYS A 124 2.34 -1.43 25.90
C LYS A 124 2.78 -0.11 25.25
N TYR A 125 4.08 0.10 25.05
CA TYR A 125 4.59 1.33 24.43
C TYR A 125 4.33 1.33 22.92
N VAL A 126 4.49 0.19 22.26
CA VAL A 126 4.23 0.01 20.83
C VAL A 126 2.78 0.35 20.48
N TRP A 127 1.81 -0.07 21.28
CA TRP A 127 0.39 0.23 21.02
C TRP A 127 0.05 1.71 21.16
N TRP A 128 0.55 2.37 22.22
CA TRP A 128 0.38 3.82 22.37
C TRP A 128 1.07 4.59 21.26
N PHE A 129 2.28 4.18 20.90
CA PHE A 129 3.01 4.73 19.77
C PHE A 129 2.21 4.59 18.47
N MET A 130 1.67 3.41 18.16
CA MET A 130 0.84 3.17 16.97
C MET A 130 -0.40 4.08 16.90
N LEU A 131 -1.06 4.34 18.04
CA LEU A 131 -2.23 5.22 18.08
C LEU A 131 -1.86 6.68 17.82
N VAL A 132 -0.77 7.17 18.41
CA VAL A 132 -0.28 8.53 18.11
C VAL A 132 0.19 8.60 16.66
N PHE A 133 0.88 7.57 16.19
CA PHE A 133 1.48 7.54 14.86
C PHE A 133 0.45 7.50 13.74
N VAL A 134 -0.67 6.78 13.91
CA VAL A 134 -1.76 6.82 12.91
C VAL A 134 -2.38 8.21 12.78
N VAL A 135 -2.52 8.95 13.90
CA VAL A 135 -3.01 10.34 13.86
C VAL A 135 -2.01 11.22 13.10
N LEU A 136 -0.71 11.06 13.36
CA LEU A 136 0.35 11.78 12.63
C LEU A 136 0.36 11.44 11.14
N CYS A 137 0.06 10.20 10.75
CA CYS A 137 0.00 9.81 9.34
C CYS A 137 -1.24 10.35 8.62
N LEU A 138 -2.35 10.56 9.33
CA LEU A 138 -3.61 11.08 8.76
C LEU A 138 -3.70 12.61 8.79
N ALA A 139 -2.95 13.26 9.68
CA ALA A 139 -2.92 14.72 9.81
C ALA A 139 -2.64 15.44 8.48
N PRO A 140 -1.70 15.01 7.61
CA PRO A 140 -1.41 15.69 6.35
C PRO A 140 -2.62 15.69 5.42
N THR A 141 -3.33 14.56 5.33
CA THR A 141 -4.57 14.46 4.55
C THR A 141 -5.63 15.44 5.04
N VAL A 142 -5.86 15.48 6.36
CA VAL A 142 -6.88 16.35 6.95
C VAL A 142 -6.51 17.82 6.77
N LEU A 143 -5.26 18.19 7.03
CA LEU A 143 -4.76 19.56 6.88
C LEU A 143 -4.81 20.02 5.42
N PHE A 144 -4.41 19.16 4.49
CA PHE A 144 -4.47 19.45 3.06
C PHE A 144 -5.91 19.64 2.60
N VAL A 145 -6.81 18.70 2.90
CA VAL A 145 -8.22 18.78 2.47
C VAL A 145 -8.86 20.03 3.09
N CYS A 146 -8.85 20.16 4.42
CA CYS A 146 -9.50 21.27 5.10
C CYS A 146 -8.89 22.64 4.77
N GLY A 147 -7.57 22.72 4.62
CA GLY A 147 -6.85 23.95 4.31
C GLY A 147 -7.05 24.40 2.86
N SER A 148 -7.15 23.46 1.92
CA SER A 148 -7.21 23.78 0.49
C SER A 148 -8.64 23.93 -0.04
N LEU A 149 -9.67 23.56 0.74
CA LEU A 149 -11.08 23.58 0.33
C LEU A 149 -11.56 24.95 -0.19
N SER A 150 -11.04 26.06 0.34
CA SER A 150 -11.42 27.41 -0.10
C SER A 150 -10.90 27.78 -1.49
N TYR A 151 -9.93 27.04 -2.02
CA TYR A 151 -9.26 27.29 -3.31
C TYR A 151 -9.71 26.33 -4.41
N VAL A 152 -10.66 25.44 -4.10
CA VAL A 152 -11.20 24.45 -5.03
C VAL A 152 -11.95 25.15 -6.16
N ASN A 153 -11.44 25.00 -7.39
CA ASN A 153 -12.14 25.40 -8.60
C ASN A 153 -12.00 24.32 -9.69
N PHE A 154 -12.97 23.42 -9.73
CA PHE A 154 -13.00 22.32 -10.70
C PHE A 154 -13.07 22.80 -12.15
N GLN A 155 -13.88 23.82 -12.44
CA GLN A 155 -14.10 24.28 -13.80
C GLN A 155 -12.83 24.94 -14.38
N ALA A 156 -12.04 25.59 -13.53
CA ALA A 156 -10.81 26.25 -13.97
C ALA A 156 -9.60 25.29 -14.02
N ASN A 157 -9.47 24.40 -13.03
CA ASN A 157 -8.20 23.71 -12.79
C ASN A 157 -8.22 22.20 -13.10
N ALA A 158 -9.39 21.55 -13.06
CA ALA A 158 -9.50 20.09 -13.27
C ALA A 158 -9.59 19.69 -14.74
N ILE A 159 -9.26 20.62 -15.65
CA ILE A 159 -9.33 20.46 -17.10
C ILE A 159 -7.92 20.56 -17.65
N LEU A 160 -7.61 19.72 -18.64
CA LEU A 160 -6.37 19.85 -19.41
C LEU A 160 -6.56 20.93 -20.48
N VAL A 161 -5.59 21.84 -20.57
CA VAL A 161 -5.51 22.85 -21.61
C VAL A 161 -4.36 22.49 -22.52
N ASP A 162 -4.61 22.38 -23.81
CA ASP A 162 -3.57 22.19 -24.81
C ASP A 162 -2.92 23.55 -25.11
N ASP A 163 -1.61 23.68 -24.83
CA ASP A 163 -0.85 24.92 -25.05
C ASP A 163 -0.80 25.35 -26.52
N ALA A 164 -0.98 24.43 -27.47
CA ALA A 164 -0.91 24.71 -28.90
C ALA A 164 -2.26 25.18 -29.48
N THR A 165 -3.36 24.62 -29.00
CA THR A 165 -4.72 24.86 -29.55
C THR A 165 -5.63 25.66 -28.63
N ASN A 166 -5.24 25.85 -27.36
CA ASN A 166 -6.10 26.35 -26.27
C ASN A 166 -7.41 25.56 -26.10
N GLU A 167 -7.48 24.33 -26.61
CA GLU A 167 -8.64 23.47 -26.40
C GLU A 167 -8.63 22.89 -24.99
N THR A 168 -9.83 22.74 -24.44
CA THR A 168 -10.05 22.24 -23.08
C THR A 168 -10.60 20.82 -23.13
N THR A 169 -9.93 19.88 -22.46
CA THR A 169 -10.33 18.46 -22.45
C THR A 169 -10.28 17.87 -21.04
N TRP A 170 -11.19 16.93 -20.76
CA TRP A 170 -11.25 16.22 -19.47
C TRP A 170 -10.49 14.89 -19.49
N ALA A 171 -10.14 14.42 -20.68
CA ALA A 171 -9.46 13.16 -20.95
C ALA A 171 -8.63 13.30 -22.22
N THR A 172 -7.43 12.73 -22.20
CA THR A 172 -6.55 12.60 -23.38
C THR A 172 -5.92 11.22 -23.41
N GLY A 173 -5.40 10.83 -24.58
CA GLY A 173 -4.79 9.53 -24.82
C GLY A 173 -5.78 8.44 -25.26
N ASP A 174 -5.24 7.23 -25.44
CA ASP A 174 -5.99 6.05 -25.86
C ASP A 174 -6.23 5.09 -24.68
N ILE A 175 -6.82 3.92 -24.92
CA ILE A 175 -7.03 2.92 -23.86
C ILE A 175 -5.71 2.44 -23.24
N SER A 176 -4.62 2.44 -24.00
CA SER A 176 -3.31 2.02 -23.51
C SER A 176 -2.76 3.01 -22.50
N SER A 177 -2.82 4.31 -22.77
CA SER A 177 -2.31 5.33 -21.86
C SER A 177 -3.32 5.72 -20.78
N ALA A 178 -4.59 5.95 -21.14
CA ALA A 178 -5.61 6.52 -20.27
C ALA A 178 -6.33 5.48 -19.39
N PHE A 179 -6.12 4.18 -19.63
CA PHE A 179 -6.62 3.12 -18.76
C PHE A 179 -5.47 2.24 -18.28
N PHE A 180 -4.82 1.47 -19.17
CA PHE A 180 -3.78 0.54 -18.75
C PHE A 180 -2.55 1.25 -18.15
N GLY A 181 -2.15 2.41 -18.66
CA GLY A 181 -0.98 3.15 -18.16
C GLY A 181 -1.13 3.67 -16.72
N ILE A 182 -2.35 4.00 -16.29
CA ILE A 182 -2.62 4.64 -15.00
C ILE A 182 -3.07 3.68 -13.90
N LEU A 183 -3.48 2.45 -14.24
CA LEU A 183 -3.97 1.46 -13.28
C LEU A 183 -3.00 1.19 -12.10
N PRO A 184 -1.67 1.05 -12.31
CA PRO A 184 -0.75 0.82 -11.21
C PRO A 184 -0.75 1.97 -10.20
N SER A 185 -0.80 3.21 -10.68
CA SER A 185 -0.86 4.42 -9.86
C SER A 185 -2.13 4.50 -9.01
N THR A 186 -3.26 3.96 -9.48
CA THR A 186 -4.49 3.91 -8.66
C THR A 186 -4.41 2.90 -7.51
N THR A 187 -3.51 1.93 -7.61
CA THR A 187 -3.39 0.79 -6.68
C THR A 187 -2.61 1.16 -5.42
N VAL A 188 -1.68 2.12 -5.53
CA VAL A 188 -0.74 2.47 -4.44
C VAL A 188 -1.42 2.97 -3.17
N GLY A 189 -2.63 3.51 -3.27
CA GLY A 189 -3.44 3.94 -2.13
C GLY A 189 -4.13 2.81 -1.36
N PHE A 190 -4.00 1.54 -1.80
CA PHE A 190 -4.68 0.38 -1.23
C PHE A 190 -3.81 -0.86 -1.03
N ALA A 191 -2.76 -1.04 -1.84
CA ALA A 191 -1.93 -2.23 -1.83
C ALA A 191 -1.34 -2.53 -0.45
N GLY A 192 -1.49 -3.78 0.02
CA GLY A 192 -1.00 -4.23 1.33
C GLY A 192 -1.98 -4.02 2.49
N VAL A 193 -3.19 -3.50 2.27
CA VAL A 193 -4.20 -3.34 3.33
C VAL A 193 -4.62 -4.68 3.97
N GLU A 194 -4.57 -5.76 3.20
CA GLU A 194 -4.84 -7.15 3.61
C GLU A 194 -3.79 -7.72 4.55
N SER A 195 -2.61 -7.08 4.68
CA SER A 195 -1.54 -7.51 5.58
C SER A 195 -1.98 -7.63 7.04
N LEU A 196 -3.10 -7.01 7.43
CA LEU A 196 -3.69 -7.19 8.76
C LEU A 196 -4.13 -8.65 9.03
N THR A 197 -4.41 -9.42 7.98
CA THR A 197 -4.88 -10.81 8.08
C THR A 197 -3.81 -11.78 8.60
N VAL A 198 -2.52 -11.44 8.48
CA VAL A 198 -1.42 -12.23 9.08
C VAL A 198 -1.11 -11.83 10.53
N VAL A 199 -1.76 -10.79 11.06
CA VAL A 199 -1.51 -10.22 12.40
C VAL A 199 -2.59 -10.63 13.41
N THR A 200 -3.22 -11.80 13.22
CA THR A 200 -4.33 -12.30 14.08
C THR A 200 -3.94 -12.47 15.56
N GLY A 201 -2.68 -12.77 15.85
CA GLY A 201 -2.21 -13.03 17.22
C GLY A 201 -2.09 -11.80 18.14
N PHE A 202 -2.28 -10.59 17.61
CA PHE A 202 -2.22 -9.34 18.38
C PHE A 202 -3.59 -8.81 18.80
N VAL A 203 -4.66 -9.51 18.41
CA VAL A 203 -6.02 -9.03 18.52
C VAL A 203 -6.83 -9.98 19.38
N LYS A 204 -7.64 -9.42 20.29
CA LYS A 204 -8.64 -10.19 21.03
C LYS A 204 -9.77 -10.57 20.06
N ASP A 205 -10.13 -11.85 20.03
CA ASP A 205 -11.17 -12.40 19.16
C ASP A 205 -10.95 -12.08 17.66
N PRO A 206 -9.89 -12.66 17.04
CA PRO A 206 -9.46 -12.31 15.68
C PRO A 206 -10.56 -12.51 14.63
N ALA A 207 -11.46 -13.48 14.83
CA ALA A 207 -12.58 -13.76 13.94
C ALA A 207 -13.60 -12.59 13.82
N VAL A 208 -13.59 -11.65 14.76
CA VAL A 208 -14.50 -10.49 14.77
C VAL A 208 -13.74 -9.18 14.54
N ALA A 209 -12.60 -9.02 15.22
CA ALA A 209 -11.88 -7.75 15.23
C ALA A 209 -11.02 -7.53 13.97
N VAL A 210 -10.42 -8.58 13.39
CA VAL A 210 -9.68 -8.45 12.13
C VAL A 210 -10.60 -8.01 10.99
N PRO A 211 -11.76 -8.66 10.73
CA PRO A 211 -12.67 -8.22 9.67
C PRO A 211 -13.12 -6.76 9.83
N LYS A 212 -13.53 -6.37 11.04
CA LYS A 212 -13.94 -4.99 11.33
C LYS A 212 -12.81 -4.00 11.08
N GLY A 213 -11.60 -4.34 11.51
CA GLY A 213 -10.41 -3.50 11.34
C GLY A 213 -10.01 -3.33 9.88
N THR A 214 -9.94 -4.41 9.10
CA THR A 214 -9.52 -4.36 7.69
C THR A 214 -10.56 -3.64 6.84
N VAL A 215 -11.86 -3.90 7.05
CA VAL A 215 -12.95 -3.21 6.32
C VAL A 215 -12.97 -1.72 6.66
N ALA A 216 -12.83 -1.35 7.93
CA ALA A 216 -12.74 0.07 8.31
C ALA A 216 -11.49 0.76 7.73
N ALA A 217 -10.37 0.04 7.64
CA ALA A 217 -9.14 0.55 7.04
C ALA A 217 -9.31 0.84 5.55
N VAL A 218 -9.82 -0.12 4.76
CA VAL A 218 -9.99 0.08 3.31
C VAL A 218 -10.99 1.18 2.98
N TRP A 219 -12.08 1.31 3.75
CA TRP A 219 -13.04 2.41 3.56
C TRP A 219 -12.44 3.77 3.94
N THR A 220 -11.67 3.84 5.04
CA THR A 220 -10.96 5.08 5.40
C THR A 220 -10.00 5.48 4.30
N LEU A 221 -9.21 4.55 3.77
CA LEU A 221 -8.27 4.80 2.67
C LEU A 221 -8.99 5.23 1.40
N PHE A 222 -10.13 4.61 1.07
CA PHE A 222 -10.94 4.98 -0.10
C PHE A 222 -11.46 6.41 0.00
N VAL A 223 -12.09 6.75 1.12
CA VAL A 223 -12.66 8.09 1.34
C VAL A 223 -11.57 9.15 1.42
N SER A 224 -10.46 8.87 2.12
CA SER A 224 -9.34 9.81 2.23
C SER A 224 -8.72 10.09 0.86
N ASN A 225 -8.53 9.06 0.03
CA ASN A 225 -7.91 9.22 -1.28
C ASN A 225 -8.87 9.89 -2.28
N ILE A 226 -10.18 9.61 -2.24
CA ILE A 226 -11.17 10.41 -3.00
C ILE A 226 -11.05 11.90 -2.66
N ALA A 227 -11.00 12.23 -1.37
CA ALA A 227 -10.89 13.61 -0.95
C ALA A 227 -9.59 14.26 -1.46
N LEU A 228 -8.47 13.54 -1.39
CA LEU A 228 -7.18 14.00 -1.94
C LEU A 228 -7.26 14.25 -3.45
N ILE A 229 -7.77 13.29 -4.22
CA ILE A 229 -7.88 13.37 -5.68
C ILE A 229 -8.76 14.55 -6.10
N LEU A 230 -9.93 14.70 -5.48
CA LEU A 230 -10.88 15.76 -5.81
C LEU A 230 -10.31 17.14 -5.47
N VAL A 231 -9.73 17.30 -4.28
CA VAL A 231 -9.15 18.58 -3.88
C VAL A 231 -7.95 18.89 -4.77
N LEU A 232 -6.99 17.98 -4.90
CA LEU A 232 -5.76 18.20 -5.66
C LEU A 232 -6.02 18.57 -7.13
N ALA A 233 -6.93 17.84 -7.80
CA ALA A 233 -7.28 18.11 -9.19
C ALA A 233 -7.90 19.51 -9.40
N SER A 234 -8.49 20.08 -8.36
CA SER A 234 -9.21 21.36 -8.42
C SER A 234 -8.35 22.58 -8.03
N LEU A 235 -7.09 22.39 -7.66
CA LEU A 235 -6.21 23.47 -7.21
C LEU A 235 -5.49 24.15 -8.39
N PRO A 236 -5.27 25.49 -8.32
CA PRO A 236 -4.43 26.18 -9.29
C PRO A 236 -2.98 25.69 -9.19
N PRO A 237 -2.17 25.73 -10.27
CA PRO A 237 -2.43 26.32 -11.59
C PRO A 237 -3.13 25.37 -12.60
N GLY A 238 -3.49 24.15 -12.19
CA GLY A 238 -4.16 23.16 -13.04
C GLY A 238 -3.42 21.82 -13.15
N LEU A 239 -4.05 20.85 -13.82
CA LEU A 239 -3.57 19.46 -13.88
C LEU A 239 -2.19 19.28 -14.53
N ALA A 240 -1.85 20.06 -15.55
CA ALA A 240 -0.59 19.92 -16.27
C ALA A 240 0.61 20.09 -15.33
N THR A 241 0.61 21.14 -14.52
CA THR A 241 1.63 21.39 -13.50
C THR A 241 1.56 20.39 -12.35
N THR A 242 0.35 20.03 -11.91
CA THR A 242 0.17 19.07 -10.82
C THR A 242 0.69 17.68 -11.17
N SER A 243 0.66 17.31 -12.45
CA SER A 243 1.17 16.02 -12.92
C SER A 243 2.69 15.86 -12.82
N THR A 244 3.43 16.97 -12.76
CA THR A 244 4.89 16.99 -12.70
C THR A 244 5.46 17.29 -11.31
N ASP A 245 4.60 17.59 -10.33
CA ASP A 245 5.04 17.93 -8.98
C ASP A 245 5.54 16.67 -8.24
N GLU A 246 6.75 16.71 -7.71
CA GLU A 246 7.31 15.62 -6.90
C GLU A 246 6.55 15.47 -5.56
N TYR A 247 6.18 16.59 -4.95
CA TYR A 247 5.45 16.69 -3.68
C TYR A 247 4.12 17.43 -3.87
N PHE A 248 3.17 16.82 -4.58
CA PHE A 248 1.93 17.48 -5.01
C PHE A 248 1.04 18.03 -3.87
N LEU A 249 1.17 17.50 -2.65
CA LEU A 249 0.45 18.00 -1.46
C LEU A 249 0.98 19.36 -0.98
N ASP A 250 2.24 19.68 -1.26
CA ASP A 250 2.86 20.95 -0.83
C ASP A 250 2.08 22.16 -1.38
N ARG A 251 1.58 22.06 -2.61
CA ARG A 251 0.82 23.15 -3.21
C ARG A 251 -0.47 23.48 -2.46
N GLY A 252 -1.23 22.47 -2.05
CA GLY A 252 -2.44 22.73 -1.27
C GLY A 252 -2.13 23.22 0.13
N LEU A 253 -1.07 22.71 0.76
CA LEU A 253 -0.63 23.14 2.09
C LEU A 253 -0.09 24.58 2.09
N SER A 254 0.66 24.97 1.06
CA SER A 254 1.16 26.33 0.89
C SER A 254 0.04 27.32 0.59
N LEU A 255 -0.90 27.00 -0.30
CA LEU A 255 -2.06 27.86 -0.59
C LEU A 255 -3.03 27.97 0.61
N GLY A 256 -3.32 26.84 1.25
CA GLY A 256 -4.29 26.75 2.34
C GLY A 256 -3.81 27.31 3.67
N LEU A 257 -2.59 26.97 4.05
CA LEU A 257 -2.04 27.22 5.38
C LEU A 257 -0.80 28.12 5.37
N GLY A 258 -0.35 28.59 4.21
CA GLY A 258 0.86 29.42 4.10
C GLY A 258 2.13 28.65 4.48
N MET A 259 2.12 27.32 4.42
CA MET A 259 3.26 26.48 4.78
C MET A 259 4.38 26.64 3.75
N SER A 260 5.64 26.59 4.22
CA SER A 260 6.79 26.48 3.33
C SER A 260 6.92 25.06 2.79
N SER A 261 7.55 24.90 1.63
CA SER A 261 7.76 23.60 0.98
C SER A 261 8.40 22.57 1.91
N GLY A 262 9.50 22.96 2.57
CA GLY A 262 10.16 22.08 3.52
C GLY A 262 9.28 21.64 4.68
N LEU A 263 8.38 22.51 5.18
CA LEU A 263 7.47 22.12 6.28
C LEU A 263 6.38 21.14 5.81
N SER A 264 5.86 21.34 4.60
CA SER A 264 4.89 20.43 3.98
C SER A 264 5.50 19.05 3.73
N GLU A 265 6.75 18.99 3.25
CA GLU A 265 7.47 17.73 3.04
C GLU A 265 7.68 16.98 4.36
N TRP A 266 8.15 17.67 5.41
CA TRP A 266 8.28 17.10 6.75
C TRP A 266 6.96 16.62 7.34
N LEU A 267 5.84 17.27 6.99
CA LEU A 267 4.51 16.87 7.44
C LEU A 267 4.09 15.51 6.85
N MET A 268 4.53 15.16 5.63
CA MET A 268 4.19 13.89 4.98
C MET A 268 5.07 12.71 5.43
N MET A 269 6.29 12.99 5.91
CA MET A 269 7.27 11.99 6.33
C MET A 269 6.75 10.91 7.30
N PRO A 270 5.93 11.25 8.33
CA PRO A 270 5.35 10.24 9.21
C PRO A 270 4.55 9.16 8.48
N ALA A 271 3.85 9.49 7.39
CA ALA A 271 3.09 8.51 6.63
C ALA A 271 4.00 7.56 5.84
N GLN A 272 5.11 8.05 5.32
CA GLN A 272 6.14 7.18 4.73
C GLN A 272 6.74 6.27 5.78
N MET A 273 7.25 6.81 6.89
CA MET A 273 7.75 6.00 8.00
C MET A 273 6.69 4.99 8.50
N GLY A 274 5.42 5.39 8.48
CA GLY A 274 4.23 4.58 8.71
C GLY A 274 4.14 3.36 7.81
N MET A 275 4.26 3.56 6.51
CA MET A 275 4.19 2.51 5.50
C MET A 275 5.24 1.42 5.77
N ALA A 276 6.52 1.80 5.90
CA ALA A 276 7.57 0.84 6.25
C ALA A 276 7.26 0.10 7.56
N PHE A 277 7.01 0.84 8.63
CA PHE A 277 6.71 0.27 9.95
C PHE A 277 5.49 -0.66 9.94
N GLY A 278 4.47 -0.33 9.15
CA GLY A 278 3.23 -1.08 9.03
C GLY A 278 3.42 -2.48 8.45
N PHE A 279 4.40 -2.67 7.56
CA PHE A 279 4.72 -3.96 6.95
C PHE A 279 5.67 -4.84 7.78
N PHE A 280 6.40 -4.27 8.74
CA PHE A 280 7.42 -5.01 9.51
C PHE A 280 6.84 -6.18 10.30
N ILE A 281 5.69 -5.97 10.95
CA ILE A 281 5.01 -7.05 11.68
C ILE A 281 4.43 -8.10 10.70
N PRO A 282 3.64 -7.73 9.67
CA PRO A 282 3.14 -8.66 8.67
C PRO A 282 4.20 -9.55 8.03
N TYR A 283 5.27 -8.99 7.45
CA TYR A 283 6.27 -9.81 6.78
C TYR A 283 7.02 -10.71 7.77
N ALA A 284 7.19 -10.29 9.03
CA ALA A 284 7.88 -11.10 10.04
C ALA A 284 7.02 -12.30 10.44
N ARG A 285 5.72 -12.10 10.59
CA ARG A 285 4.75 -13.17 10.89
C ARG A 285 4.62 -14.14 9.72
N LEU A 286 4.57 -13.63 8.50
CA LEU A 286 4.55 -14.45 7.29
C LEU A 286 5.83 -15.28 7.16
N THR A 287 6.99 -14.66 7.33
CA THR A 287 8.30 -15.33 7.33
C THR A 287 8.37 -16.43 8.39
N GLN A 288 7.91 -16.15 9.61
CA GLN A 288 7.87 -17.15 10.69
C GLN A 288 6.93 -18.31 10.36
N ALA A 289 5.73 -18.04 9.82
CA ALA A 289 4.76 -19.07 9.43
C ALA A 289 5.29 -19.99 8.31
N MET A 290 6.06 -19.43 7.37
CA MET A 290 6.76 -20.19 6.34
C MET A 290 7.89 -21.05 6.94
N ALA A 291 8.66 -20.51 7.89
CA ALA A 291 9.72 -21.26 8.58
C ALA A 291 9.17 -22.45 9.38
N ASP A 292 8.10 -22.25 10.14
CA ASP A 292 7.44 -23.30 10.93
C ASP A 292 6.87 -24.41 10.06
N SER A 293 6.61 -24.08 8.80
CA SER A 293 6.13 -24.96 7.75
C SER A 293 7.22 -25.70 6.97
N ASN A 294 8.50 -25.52 7.34
CA ASN A 294 9.69 -26.03 6.64
C ASN A 294 9.85 -25.52 5.19
N LEU A 295 9.34 -24.32 4.89
CA LEU A 295 9.46 -23.70 3.56
C LEU A 295 10.70 -22.82 3.42
N LEU A 296 11.36 -22.49 4.53
CA LEU A 296 12.57 -21.69 4.54
C LEU A 296 13.80 -22.53 4.94
N PRO A 297 15.00 -22.18 4.45
CA PRO A 297 16.23 -22.88 4.78
C PRO A 297 16.49 -22.98 6.29
N SER A 298 16.93 -24.15 6.75
CA SER A 298 17.24 -24.40 8.16
C SER A 298 18.40 -23.55 8.68
N CYS A 299 19.25 -23.01 7.80
CA CYS A 299 20.35 -22.11 8.16
C CYS A 299 19.87 -20.83 8.86
N LEU A 300 18.63 -20.39 8.60
CA LEU A 300 18.04 -19.20 9.22
C LEU A 300 17.62 -19.43 10.69
N ARG A 301 17.53 -20.69 11.14
CA ARG A 301 17.19 -21.08 12.54
C ARG A 301 15.90 -20.44 13.07
N LEU A 302 14.93 -20.23 12.16
CA LEU A 302 13.66 -19.58 12.46
C LEU A 302 12.59 -20.55 12.98
N LYS A 303 12.70 -21.84 12.68
CA LYS A 303 11.67 -22.82 13.04
C LYS A 303 11.48 -22.91 14.56
N GLY A 304 10.22 -22.85 15.01
CA GLY A 304 9.82 -23.02 16.40
C GLY A 304 10.24 -21.88 17.32
N GLN A 305 10.58 -20.70 16.77
CA GLN A 305 10.88 -19.53 17.59
C GLN A 305 9.61 -19.00 18.27
N PRO A 306 9.66 -18.66 19.57
CA PRO A 306 8.49 -18.17 20.30
C PRO A 306 8.09 -16.74 19.91
N ASN A 307 9.03 -15.96 19.37
CA ASN A 307 8.83 -14.59 18.91
C ASN A 307 9.22 -14.45 17.43
N THR A 308 8.77 -13.36 16.81
CA THR A 308 9.04 -13.08 15.39
C THR A 308 10.23 -12.16 15.14
N GLY A 309 11.00 -11.80 16.17
CA GLY A 309 12.11 -10.83 16.02
C GLY A 309 13.21 -11.32 15.09
N ARG A 310 13.57 -12.61 15.15
CA ARG A 310 14.53 -13.20 14.20
C ARG A 310 13.99 -13.20 12.78
N ALA A 311 12.72 -13.56 12.60
CA ALA A 311 12.07 -13.53 11.29
C ALA A 311 12.00 -12.11 10.74
N MET A 312 11.78 -11.12 11.60
CA MET A 312 11.80 -9.69 11.24
C MET A 312 13.18 -9.26 10.75
N ILE A 313 14.26 -9.60 11.47
CA ILE A 313 15.63 -9.28 11.06
C ILE A 313 15.96 -9.91 9.70
N VAL A 314 15.61 -11.19 9.50
CA VAL A 314 15.87 -11.89 8.24
C VAL A 314 15.11 -11.24 7.07
N ALA A 315 13.83 -10.95 7.25
CA ALA A 315 13.00 -10.32 6.22
C ALA A 315 13.41 -8.85 5.96
N SER A 316 13.80 -8.10 7.00
CA SER A 316 14.40 -6.77 6.85
C SER A 316 15.74 -6.82 6.12
N GLY A 317 16.54 -7.87 6.33
CA GLY A 317 17.76 -8.11 5.57
C GLY A 317 17.47 -8.27 4.07
N PHE A 318 16.38 -8.98 3.73
CA PHE A 318 15.91 -9.06 2.34
C PHE A 318 15.45 -7.70 1.80
N GLY A 319 14.68 -6.93 2.58
CA GLY A 319 14.30 -5.56 2.23
C GLY A 319 15.51 -4.63 2.03
N TYR A 320 16.54 -4.76 2.86
CA TYR A 320 17.79 -4.01 2.72
C TYR A 320 18.55 -4.38 1.43
N LEU A 321 18.56 -5.67 1.05
CA LEU A 321 19.11 -6.10 -0.24
C LEU A 321 18.35 -5.49 -1.43
N ILE A 322 17.01 -5.37 -1.34
CA ILE A 322 16.21 -4.67 -2.35
C ILE A 322 16.62 -3.20 -2.46
N CYS A 323 16.89 -2.52 -1.34
CA CYS A 323 17.39 -1.14 -1.35
C CYS A 323 18.77 -1.06 -2.03
N LEU A 324 19.70 -1.98 -1.72
CA LEU A 324 21.02 -2.04 -2.37
C LEU A 324 20.91 -2.27 -3.88
N VAL A 325 20.06 -3.20 -4.33
CA VAL A 325 19.85 -3.42 -5.77
C VAL A 325 19.27 -2.18 -6.43
N SER A 326 18.35 -1.48 -5.75
CA SER A 326 17.76 -0.22 -6.23
C SER A 326 18.78 0.90 -6.35
N PHE A 327 19.76 0.95 -5.45
CA PHE A 327 20.87 1.91 -5.48
C PHE A 327 21.78 1.72 -6.69
N TYR A 328 22.17 0.47 -6.96
CA TYR A 328 23.05 0.17 -8.09
C TYR A 328 22.32 0.11 -9.44
N SER A 329 20.99 -0.03 -9.44
CA SER A 329 20.17 -0.12 -10.65
C SER A 329 18.99 0.85 -10.60
N PRO A 330 19.12 2.05 -11.19
CA PRO A 330 18.04 3.04 -11.24
C PRO A 330 16.77 2.52 -11.93
N LYS A 331 16.92 1.67 -12.96
CA LYS A 331 15.78 1.03 -13.65
C LYS A 331 14.98 0.12 -12.72
N PHE A 332 15.68 -0.59 -11.83
CA PHE A 332 15.03 -1.43 -10.82
C PHE A 332 14.28 -0.56 -9.80
N LYS A 333 14.89 0.54 -9.32
CA LYS A 333 14.25 1.51 -8.42
C LYS A 333 12.91 2.00 -8.99
N GLN A 334 12.90 2.43 -10.26
CA GLN A 334 11.68 2.94 -10.93
C GLN A 334 10.59 1.88 -11.09
N THR A 335 10.95 0.60 -11.24
CA THR A 335 9.99 -0.49 -11.49
C THR A 335 9.60 -1.23 -10.20
N LEU A 336 10.28 -0.99 -9.08
CA LEU A 336 10.13 -1.74 -7.83
C LEU A 336 8.67 -1.74 -7.31
N GLN A 337 8.00 -0.59 -7.41
CA GLN A 337 6.60 -0.48 -7.01
C GLN A 337 5.68 -1.33 -7.89
N ASN A 338 5.90 -1.32 -9.22
CA ASN A 338 5.15 -2.15 -10.16
C ASN A 338 5.40 -3.65 -9.92
N ILE A 339 6.63 -4.05 -9.61
CA ILE A 339 6.96 -5.44 -9.24
C ILE A 339 6.18 -5.85 -7.98
N SER A 340 6.09 -4.96 -7.00
CA SER A 340 5.37 -5.19 -5.75
C SER A 340 3.87 -5.36 -5.99
N ILE A 341 3.28 -4.47 -6.79
CA ILE A 341 1.87 -4.54 -7.18
C ILE A 341 1.58 -5.82 -7.97
N LEU A 342 2.45 -6.21 -8.90
CA LEU A 342 2.28 -7.43 -9.69
C LEU A 342 2.29 -8.68 -8.80
N ALA A 343 3.23 -8.75 -7.84
CA ALA A 343 3.28 -9.82 -6.86
C ALA A 343 1.99 -9.89 -6.03
N GLY A 344 1.54 -8.73 -5.52
CA GLY A 344 0.29 -8.62 -4.77
C GLY A 344 -0.94 -9.03 -5.59
N THR A 345 -1.02 -8.63 -6.85
CA THR A 345 -2.13 -8.96 -7.76
C THR A 345 -2.36 -10.47 -7.85
N ILE A 346 -1.28 -11.26 -7.97
CA ILE A 346 -1.34 -12.72 -8.00
C ILE A 346 -1.79 -13.26 -6.62
N CYS A 347 -1.29 -12.69 -5.53
CA CYS A 347 -1.74 -13.01 -4.17
C CYS A 347 -3.23 -12.77 -3.99
N TYR A 348 -3.74 -11.64 -4.45
CA TYR A 348 -5.14 -11.26 -4.29
C TYR A 348 -6.06 -12.20 -5.07
N ALA A 349 -5.67 -12.60 -6.28
CA ALA A 349 -6.36 -13.62 -7.06
C ALA A 349 -6.37 -14.97 -6.33
N GLY A 350 -5.24 -15.39 -5.76
CA GLY A 350 -5.14 -16.62 -4.97
C GLY A 350 -6.01 -16.61 -3.71
N GLN A 351 -6.00 -15.49 -2.96
CA GLN A 351 -6.79 -15.35 -1.73
C GLN A 351 -8.30 -15.32 -2.01
N THR A 352 -8.72 -14.63 -3.06
CA THR A 352 -10.14 -14.61 -3.49
C THR A 352 -10.59 -15.93 -4.08
N LEU A 353 -9.72 -16.65 -4.80
CA LEU A 353 -9.98 -18.04 -5.20
C LEU A 353 -10.16 -18.94 -3.99
N GLY A 354 -9.34 -18.76 -2.95
CA GLY A 354 -9.51 -19.43 -1.67
C GLY A 354 -10.90 -19.20 -1.07
N PHE A 355 -11.37 -17.95 -1.05
CA PHE A 355 -12.72 -17.59 -0.63
C PHE A 355 -13.82 -18.28 -1.46
N VAL A 356 -13.70 -18.27 -2.80
CA VAL A 356 -14.68 -18.92 -3.69
C VAL A 356 -14.74 -20.42 -3.44
N MET A 357 -13.58 -21.09 -3.33
CA MET A 357 -13.51 -22.53 -3.09
C MET A 357 -14.08 -22.93 -1.73
N LEU A 358 -13.88 -22.11 -0.69
CA LEU A 358 -14.48 -22.35 0.63
C LEU A 358 -16.01 -22.41 0.58
N ARG A 359 -16.64 -21.51 -0.20
CA ARG A 359 -18.10 -21.47 -0.35
C ARG A 359 -18.64 -22.52 -1.32
N THR A 360 -17.90 -22.86 -2.37
CA THR A 360 -18.39 -23.73 -3.46
C THR A 360 -17.99 -25.19 -3.27
N THR A 361 -16.69 -25.46 -3.17
CA THR A 361 -16.11 -26.80 -3.11
C THR A 361 -16.18 -27.39 -1.71
N TYR A 362 -15.67 -26.66 -0.72
CA TYR A 362 -15.59 -27.15 0.66
C TYR A 362 -16.88 -26.96 1.44
N LYS A 363 -17.74 -26.02 1.02
CA LYS A 363 -19.05 -25.69 1.63
C LYS A 363 -18.94 -25.49 3.15
N ILE A 364 -17.89 -24.81 3.58
CA ILE A 364 -17.63 -24.53 5.00
C ILE A 364 -18.44 -23.30 5.39
N ASP A 365 -19.33 -23.45 6.37
CA ASP A 365 -20.06 -22.32 6.93
C ASP A 365 -19.11 -21.36 7.63
N THR A 366 -19.19 -20.09 7.24
CA THR A 366 -18.33 -19.04 7.76
C THR A 366 -18.99 -18.36 8.95
N ALA A 367 -18.83 -18.93 10.16
CA ALA A 367 -19.28 -18.26 11.39
C ALA A 367 -18.60 -16.88 11.58
N GLY A 368 -19.36 -15.83 11.88
CA GLY A 368 -18.83 -14.47 12.11
C GLY A 368 -19.09 -13.49 10.96
N TYR A 369 -18.05 -12.78 10.50
CA TYR A 369 -18.19 -11.84 9.37
C TYR A 369 -18.40 -12.60 8.06
N THR A 370 -19.37 -12.11 7.27
CA THR A 370 -19.72 -12.60 5.93
C THR A 370 -19.60 -11.44 4.94
N SER A 371 -18.87 -11.64 3.85
CA SER A 371 -18.71 -10.68 2.77
C SER A 371 -20.07 -10.40 2.10
N PRO A 372 -20.50 -9.13 2.01
CA PRO A 372 -21.79 -8.75 1.45
C PRO A 372 -21.85 -8.90 -0.08
N TYR A 373 -20.69 -8.97 -0.74
CA TYR A 373 -20.61 -9.00 -2.22
C TYR A 373 -20.64 -10.41 -2.81
N GLY A 374 -20.44 -11.44 -1.97
CA GLY A 374 -20.51 -12.84 -2.36
C GLY A 374 -19.59 -13.22 -3.53
N LEU A 375 -20.05 -14.17 -4.34
CA LEU A 375 -19.28 -14.69 -5.48
C LEU A 375 -19.18 -13.69 -6.64
N VAL A 376 -20.21 -12.88 -6.86
CA VAL A 376 -20.22 -11.84 -7.91
C VAL A 376 -19.10 -10.83 -7.67
N GLY A 377 -18.91 -10.42 -6.41
CA GLY A 377 -17.79 -9.56 -6.02
C GLY A 377 -16.42 -10.18 -6.33
N ALA A 378 -16.24 -11.47 -6.07
CA ALA A 378 -14.98 -12.16 -6.38
C ALA A 378 -14.65 -12.14 -7.89
N TYR A 379 -15.65 -12.32 -8.76
CA TYR A 379 -15.44 -12.22 -10.20
C TYR A 379 -15.07 -10.81 -10.65
N TYR A 380 -15.70 -9.77 -10.08
CA TYR A 380 -15.32 -8.38 -10.36
C TYR A 380 -13.86 -8.10 -9.98
N VAL A 381 -13.43 -8.59 -8.81
CA VAL A 381 -12.05 -8.46 -8.34
C VAL A 381 -11.07 -9.11 -9.32
N TRP A 382 -11.37 -10.31 -9.82
CA TRP A 382 -10.52 -10.98 -10.80
C TRP A 382 -10.39 -10.22 -12.11
N VAL A 383 -11.48 -9.62 -12.61
CA VAL A 383 -11.43 -8.82 -13.85
C VAL A 383 -10.54 -7.59 -13.67
N VAL A 384 -10.72 -6.83 -12.59
CA VAL A 384 -9.94 -5.61 -12.34
C VAL A 384 -8.45 -5.93 -12.12
N PHE A 385 -8.15 -6.96 -11.33
CA PHE A 385 -6.77 -7.40 -11.10
C PHE A 385 -6.13 -8.05 -12.32
N LEU A 386 -6.90 -8.68 -13.21
CA LEU A 386 -6.38 -9.12 -14.51
C LEU A 386 -6.01 -7.92 -15.39
N CYS A 387 -6.83 -6.87 -15.42
CA CYS A 387 -6.47 -5.62 -16.12
C CYS A 387 -5.19 -4.99 -15.54
N LEU A 388 -5.04 -4.99 -14.21
CA LEU A 388 -3.82 -4.52 -13.55
C LEU A 388 -2.59 -5.37 -13.89
N PHE A 389 -2.75 -6.70 -13.94
CA PHE A 389 -1.69 -7.61 -14.36
C PHE A 389 -1.23 -7.29 -15.78
N VAL A 390 -2.15 -7.15 -16.73
CA VAL A 390 -1.85 -6.81 -18.13
C VAL A 390 -1.16 -5.45 -18.23
N SER A 391 -1.66 -4.46 -17.49
CA SER A 391 -1.07 -3.12 -17.41
C SER A 391 0.42 -3.13 -17.06
N ILE A 392 0.84 -3.98 -16.11
CA ILE A 392 2.23 -4.04 -15.66
C ILE A 392 3.08 -5.00 -16.51
N ALA A 393 2.49 -6.12 -16.94
CA ALA A 393 3.22 -7.16 -17.67
C ALA A 393 3.49 -6.81 -19.14
N GLY A 394 2.65 -5.98 -19.75
CA GLY A 394 2.71 -5.63 -21.18
C GLY A 394 1.82 -6.50 -22.05
#